data_AF-A0A7T8GZQ7-F1
#
_entry.id   AF-A0A7T8GZQ7-F1
#
_cell.length_a   1.000
_cell.length_b   1.000
_cell.length_c   1.000
_cell.angle_alpha   90.00
_cell.angle_beta   90.00
_cell.angle_gamma   90.00
#
_symmetry.space_group_name_H-M   'P 1'
#
loop_
_entity.id
_entity.type
_entity.pdbx_description
1 polymer ?
#
loop_
_entity_poly.entity_id
_entity_poly.type
_entity_poly.pdbx_seq_one_letter_code
_entity_poly.pdbx_strand_id
1 'polypeptide(L)'
;MEDHMMYTCSKRLIACIFCKRDFSVAVISDHAGKCGFEPIYCENKCGQRIQRNRLKAHQVNTCCKRIVSCQYCSRNFTADTLQSHHVKCFMFPVPCPNRCVESGDLGIPREDLERHLTDDCGKETRIPKVCEYHEAGCGYRSTDPEGLAAHMREKVAYHLDLMSSLVHKQKGQIKQLLNQVELANTSYDGVLLWKIKNISTKIQESKSSEGLELSP
;
A
#
# COMPACT_ATOMS: atom_id res chain seq x y z
N MET A 1 0.83 72.06 21.34
CA MET A 1 2.19 71.56 21.72
C MET A 1 2.33 70.07 21.38
N GLU A 2 1.27 69.27 21.52
CA GLU A 2 1.22 67.85 21.11
C GLU A 2 1.47 67.61 19.61
N ASP A 3 0.84 68.39 18.71
CA ASP A 3 1.06 68.24 17.26
C ASP A 3 2.51 68.44 16.84
N HIS A 4 3.25 69.29 17.56
CA HIS A 4 4.68 69.47 17.30
C HIS A 4 5.45 68.17 17.57
N MET A 5 5.20 67.56 18.73
CA MET A 5 5.84 66.30 19.14
C MET A 5 5.40 65.12 18.28
N MET A 6 4.15 65.14 17.82
CA MET A 6 3.57 64.07 17.02
C MET A 6 3.94 64.14 15.55
N TYR A 7 4.09 65.30 14.89
CA TYR A 7 4.26 65.32 13.43
C TYR A 7 5.44 66.15 12.91
N THR A 8 5.92 67.14 13.67
CA THR A 8 6.90 68.11 13.15
C THR A 8 8.27 68.07 13.86
N CYS A 9 8.38 67.38 14.99
CA CYS A 9 9.61 67.34 15.78
C CYS A 9 10.68 66.48 15.10
N SER A 10 11.81 67.10 14.74
CA SER A 10 12.96 66.43 14.09
C SER A 10 13.65 65.39 14.98
N LYS A 11 13.43 65.46 16.30
CA LYS A 11 13.91 64.48 17.28
C LYS A 11 12.86 63.41 17.64
N ARG A 12 11.70 63.41 16.98
CA ARG A 12 10.65 62.40 17.20
C ARG A 12 11.20 61.01 16.92
N LEU A 13 10.93 60.10 17.84
CA LEU A 13 11.23 58.68 17.65
C LEU A 13 10.01 57.97 17.05
N ILE A 14 10.27 57.05 16.12
CA ILE A 14 9.28 56.20 15.49
C ILE A 14 9.59 54.77 15.89
N ALA A 15 8.60 54.09 16.46
CA ALA A 15 8.70 52.67 16.78
C ALA A 15 8.65 51.83 15.50
N CYS A 16 9.58 50.89 15.34
CA CYS A 16 9.51 49.90 14.27
C CYS A 16 8.29 48.99 14.45
N ILE A 17 7.52 48.81 13.38
CA ILE A 17 6.30 47.99 13.39
C ILE A 17 6.55 46.53 13.80
N PHE A 18 7.75 46.00 13.53
CA PHE A 18 8.11 44.60 13.78
C PHE A 18 8.83 44.38 15.13
N CYS A 19 9.84 45.19 15.45
CA CYS A 19 10.65 45.00 16.65
C CYS A 19 10.26 45.88 17.84
N LYS A 20 9.32 46.83 17.63
CA LYS A 20 8.80 47.77 18.63
C LYS A 20 9.86 48.64 19.33
N ARG A 21 11.08 48.70 18.79
CA ARG A 21 12.13 49.62 19.25
C ARG A 21 11.96 50.97 18.58
N ASP A 22 12.26 52.01 19.34
CA ASP A 22 12.20 53.40 18.91
C ASP A 22 13.47 53.81 18.17
N PHE A 23 13.30 54.42 17.00
CA PHE A 23 14.38 54.92 16.16
C PHE A 23 14.12 56.37 15.77
N SER A 24 15.17 57.17 15.55
CA SER A 24 15.00 58.50 14.97
C SER A 24 14.55 58.39 13.51
N VAL A 25 13.89 59.45 13.01
CA VAL A 25 13.40 59.53 11.62
C VAL A 25 14.51 59.31 10.59
N ALA A 26 15.74 59.72 10.89
CA ALA A 26 16.89 59.53 10.00
C ALA A 26 17.34 58.06 9.88
N VAL A 27 17.13 57.25 10.92
CA VAL A 27 17.68 55.88 11.01
C VAL A 27 16.60 54.82 10.73
N ILE A 28 15.33 55.11 10.99
CA ILE A 28 14.22 54.16 10.76
C ILE A 28 14.12 53.69 9.30
N SER A 29 14.47 54.56 8.33
CA SER A 29 14.47 54.19 6.92
C SER A 29 15.53 53.14 6.56
N ASP A 30 16.71 53.17 7.19
CA ASP A 30 17.74 52.13 6.99
C ASP A 30 17.41 50.85 7.75
N HIS A 31 16.74 50.98 8.90
CA HIS A 31 16.23 49.85 9.65
C HIS A 31 15.10 49.12 8.91
N ALA A 32 14.23 49.85 8.21
CA ALA A 32 13.17 49.31 7.38
C ALA A 32 13.78 48.45 6.26
N GLY A 33 13.39 47.17 6.19
CA GLY A 33 13.97 46.20 5.26
C GLY A 33 15.27 45.53 5.73
N LYS A 34 15.83 45.90 6.90
CA LYS A 34 16.91 45.15 7.60
C LYS A 34 16.48 44.62 8.96
N CYS A 35 15.27 44.96 9.41
CA CYS A 35 14.76 44.54 10.70
C CYS A 35 14.80 43.01 10.84
N GLY A 36 15.50 42.51 11.87
CA GLY A 36 15.59 41.09 12.16
C GLY A 36 14.25 40.42 12.50
N PHE A 37 13.26 41.21 12.95
CA PHE A 37 11.93 40.72 13.34
C PHE A 37 10.90 40.79 12.20
N GLU A 38 11.29 41.36 11.05
CA GLU A 38 10.44 41.39 9.87
C GLU A 38 10.18 39.95 9.35
N PRO A 39 8.91 39.55 9.16
CA PRO A 39 8.56 38.24 8.63
C PRO A 39 8.70 38.19 7.11
N ILE A 40 9.73 37.47 6.65
CA ILE A 40 10.07 37.27 5.23
C ILE A 40 9.77 35.84 4.79
N TYR A 41 9.53 35.64 3.49
CA TYR A 41 9.31 34.30 2.95
C TYR A 41 10.57 33.46 2.98
N CYS A 42 10.41 32.16 3.24
CA CYS A 42 11.51 31.21 3.16
C CYS A 42 12.03 31.06 1.71
N GLU A 43 13.35 31.14 1.53
CA GLU A 43 14.04 30.98 0.24
C GLU A 43 13.84 29.58 -0.36
N ASN A 44 13.64 28.55 0.48
CA ASN A 44 13.37 27.17 0.03
C ASN A 44 11.93 27.00 -0.49
N LYS A 45 11.16 28.08 -0.65
CA LYS A 45 9.77 28.09 -1.13
C LYS A 45 8.86 27.13 -0.35
N CYS A 46 9.06 27.04 0.97
CA CYS A 46 8.23 26.21 1.85
C CYS A 46 6.85 26.83 2.15
N GLY A 47 6.61 28.08 1.72
CA GLY A 47 5.35 28.81 1.93
C GLY A 47 5.25 29.55 3.27
N GLN A 48 6.16 29.33 4.22
CA GLN A 48 6.13 29.99 5.53
C GLN A 48 6.80 31.36 5.52
N ARG A 49 6.27 32.28 6.34
CA ARG A 49 6.88 33.58 6.66
C ARG A 49 7.58 33.49 8.01
N ILE A 50 8.89 33.71 8.02
CA ILE A 50 9.76 33.55 9.20
C ILE A 50 10.45 34.88 9.48
N GLN A 51 10.66 35.20 10.75
CA GLN A 51 11.46 36.36 11.14
C GLN A 51 12.87 36.26 10.55
N ARG A 52 13.36 37.34 9.95
CA ARG A 52 14.66 37.39 9.26
C ARG A 52 15.82 36.83 10.11
N ASN A 53 15.86 37.16 11.40
CA ASN A 53 16.88 36.66 12.33
C ASN A 53 16.81 35.14 12.59
N ARG A 54 15.66 34.52 12.37
CA ARG A 54 15.41 33.07 12.55
C ARG A 54 15.39 32.29 11.22
N LEU A 55 15.50 32.98 10.08
CA LEU A 55 15.39 32.35 8.76
C LEU A 55 16.44 31.24 8.57
N LYS A 56 17.71 31.51 8.90
CA LYS A 56 18.79 30.52 8.79
C LYS A 56 18.55 29.29 9.67
N ALA A 57 18.14 29.52 10.93
CA ALA A 57 17.81 28.44 11.86
C ALA A 57 16.62 27.60 11.35
N HIS A 58 15.61 28.25 10.75
CA HIS A 58 14.50 27.55 10.11
C HIS A 58 14.97 26.69 8.94
N GLN A 59 15.77 27.24 8.01
CA GLN A 59 16.24 26.52 6.83
C GLN A 59 16.95 25.21 7.17
N VAL A 60 17.72 25.19 8.27
CA VAL A 60 18.49 24.01 8.69
C VAL A 60 17.65 23.06 9.55
N ASN A 61 16.86 23.56 10.51
CA ASN A 61 16.30 22.72 11.55
C ASN A 61 14.82 22.36 11.32
N THR A 62 14.01 23.29 10.79
CA THR A 62 12.55 23.16 10.82
C THR A 62 11.88 23.24 9.44
N CYS A 63 12.58 23.71 8.41
CA CYS A 63 12.03 23.83 7.07
C CYS A 63 11.66 22.46 6.51
N CYS A 64 10.42 22.29 6.05
CA CYS A 64 9.98 21.05 5.40
C CYS A 64 10.69 20.79 4.06
N LYS A 65 11.20 21.85 3.42
CA LYS A 65 11.97 21.79 2.18
C LYS A 65 13.49 21.74 2.42
N ARG A 66 13.96 21.57 3.67
CA ARG A 66 15.38 21.38 3.95
C ARG A 66 15.89 20.08 3.32
N ILE A 67 17.14 20.07 2.90
CA ILE A 67 17.78 18.89 2.34
C ILE A 67 18.24 17.98 3.49
N VAL A 68 17.85 16.71 3.43
CA VAL A 68 18.20 15.66 4.39
C VAL A 68 18.69 14.44 3.60
N SER A 69 19.77 13.83 4.06
CA SER A 69 20.26 12.57 3.50
C SER A 69 19.45 11.39 4.05
N CYS A 70 19.08 10.47 3.16
CA CYS A 70 18.50 9.19 3.55
C CYS A 70 19.55 8.37 4.30
N GLN A 71 19.25 7.93 5.52
CA GLN A 71 20.17 7.15 6.35
C GLN A 71 20.50 5.76 5.77
N TYR A 72 19.68 5.26 4.84
CA TYR A 72 19.83 3.93 4.26
C TYR A 72 20.62 3.94 2.95
N CYS A 73 20.35 4.90 2.06
CA CYS A 73 20.97 4.95 0.74
C CYS A 73 21.85 6.19 0.51
N SER A 74 22.06 7.02 1.53
CA SER A 74 22.90 8.22 1.53
C SER A 74 22.57 9.28 0.45
N ARG A 75 21.41 9.18 -0.20
CA ARG A 75 20.94 10.14 -1.21
C ARG A 75 20.18 11.30 -0.55
N ASN A 76 20.28 12.47 -1.15
CA ASN A 76 19.69 13.70 -0.61
C ASN A 76 18.25 13.88 -1.12
N PHE A 77 17.35 14.21 -0.20
CA PHE A 77 15.93 14.49 -0.45
C PHE A 77 15.49 15.70 0.36
N THR A 78 14.36 16.30 -0.01
CA THR A 78 13.72 17.28 0.87
C THR A 78 13.02 16.57 2.03
N ALA A 79 12.98 17.18 3.22
CA ALA A 79 12.40 16.52 4.40
C ALA A 79 10.93 16.10 4.22
N ASP A 80 10.16 16.82 3.40
CA ASP A 80 8.78 16.46 3.06
C ASP A 80 8.67 15.27 2.09
N THR A 81 9.67 15.03 1.24
CA THR A 81 9.65 13.91 0.29
C THR A 81 10.35 12.67 0.82
N LEU A 82 11.16 12.78 1.88
CA LEU A 82 11.95 11.68 2.43
C LEU A 82 11.10 10.46 2.82
N GLN A 83 9.92 10.68 3.43
CA GLN A 83 9.02 9.59 3.81
C GLN A 83 8.49 8.84 2.58
N SER A 84 8.17 9.55 1.49
CA SER A 84 7.75 8.93 0.24
C SER A 84 8.88 8.15 -0.44
N HIS A 85 10.14 8.59 -0.26
CA HIS A 85 11.31 7.88 -0.74
C HIS A 85 11.52 6.55 0.00
N HIS A 86 11.30 6.48 1.31
CA HIS A 86 11.47 5.24 2.09
C HIS A 86 10.67 4.05 1.51
N VAL A 87 9.48 4.31 0.96
CA VAL A 87 8.65 3.27 0.31
C VAL A 87 9.34 2.66 -0.92
N LYS A 88 10.16 3.45 -1.63
CA LYS A 88 10.86 3.06 -2.87
C LYS A 88 12.37 2.87 -2.70
N CYS A 89 12.88 3.03 -1.49
CA CYS A 89 14.30 2.99 -1.23
C CYS A 89 14.79 1.54 -1.21
N PHE A 90 15.81 1.25 -2.03
CA PHE A 90 16.40 -0.08 -2.18
C PHE A 90 17.11 -0.58 -0.92
N MET A 91 17.70 0.34 -0.15
CA MET A 91 18.39 0.03 1.10
C MET A 91 17.46 0.05 2.31
N PHE A 92 16.18 0.37 2.12
CA PHE A 92 15.24 0.45 3.24
C PHE A 92 15.01 -0.96 3.81
N PRO A 93 15.20 -1.17 5.12
CA PRO A 93 14.96 -2.46 5.75
C PRO A 93 13.48 -2.82 5.71
N VAL A 94 13.17 -4.01 5.21
CA VAL A 94 11.82 -4.56 5.16
C VAL A 94 11.76 -5.88 5.93
N PRO A 95 10.65 -6.17 6.63
CA PRO A 95 10.50 -7.44 7.33
C PRO A 95 10.37 -8.58 6.32
N CYS A 96 10.90 -9.75 6.67
CA CYS A 96 10.72 -10.93 5.84
C CYS A 96 9.23 -11.36 5.83
N PRO A 97 8.62 -11.61 4.65
CA PRO A 97 7.25 -12.15 4.54
C PRO A 97 7.05 -13.45 5.32
N ASN A 98 8.09 -14.28 5.39
CA ASN A 98 8.08 -15.56 6.12
C ASN A 98 8.40 -15.40 7.61
N ARG A 99 8.60 -14.16 8.09
CA ARG A 99 8.89 -13.82 9.50
C ARG A 99 10.00 -14.68 10.10
N CYS A 100 11.08 -14.87 9.36
CA CYS A 100 12.23 -15.63 9.82
C CYS A 100 12.97 -14.88 10.94
N VAL A 101 13.53 -15.63 11.89
CA VAL A 101 14.22 -15.08 13.08
C VAL A 101 15.46 -14.26 12.66
N GLU A 102 16.15 -14.68 11.60
CA GLU A 102 17.32 -14.01 11.04
C GLU A 102 17.05 -12.58 10.56
N SER A 103 15.84 -12.32 10.04
CA SER A 103 15.46 -10.97 9.60
C SER A 103 15.18 -10.02 10.77
N GLY A 104 14.89 -10.57 11.95
CA GLY A 104 14.79 -9.89 13.25
C GLY A 104 14.08 -8.52 13.24
N ASP A 105 14.49 -7.68 14.19
CA ASP A 105 14.03 -6.28 14.31
C ASP A 105 14.77 -5.33 13.35
N LEU A 106 15.94 -5.73 12.84
CA LEU A 106 16.77 -4.91 11.96
C LEU A 106 16.25 -4.87 10.52
N GLY A 107 15.54 -5.91 10.07
CA GLY A 107 14.99 -6.02 8.72
C GLY A 107 16.06 -6.32 7.66
N ILE A 108 15.60 -6.71 6.47
CA ILE A 108 16.48 -7.01 5.33
C ILE A 108 16.43 -5.84 4.36
N PRO A 109 17.57 -5.35 3.82
CA PRO A 109 17.55 -4.36 2.75
C PRO A 109 16.66 -4.83 1.60
N ARG A 110 15.78 -3.96 1.09
CA ARG A 110 14.83 -4.32 0.03
C ARG A 110 15.50 -4.96 -1.19
N GLU A 111 16.70 -4.53 -1.57
CA GLU A 111 17.47 -5.13 -2.68
C GLU A 111 17.89 -6.58 -2.41
N ASP A 112 18.18 -6.91 -1.16
CA ASP A 112 18.65 -8.24 -0.76
C ASP A 112 17.50 -9.21 -0.45
N LEU A 113 16.24 -8.73 -0.46
CA LEU A 113 15.08 -9.54 -0.07
C LEU A 113 14.91 -10.78 -0.96
N GLU A 114 15.11 -10.66 -2.27
CA GLU A 114 14.95 -11.79 -3.21
C GLU A 114 16.03 -12.86 -2.99
N ARG A 115 17.28 -12.43 -2.82
CA ARG A 115 18.39 -13.32 -2.46
C ARG A 115 18.12 -13.98 -1.11
N HIS A 116 17.68 -13.21 -0.12
CA HIS A 116 17.30 -13.75 1.16
C HIS A 116 16.20 -14.80 1.02
N LEU A 117 15.10 -14.53 0.32
CA LEU A 117 14.00 -15.49 0.18
C LEU A 117 14.40 -16.80 -0.51
N THR A 118 15.34 -16.74 -1.45
CA THR A 118 15.79 -17.90 -2.22
C THR A 118 16.84 -18.70 -1.45
N ASP A 119 17.84 -18.00 -0.94
CA ASP A 119 19.02 -18.62 -0.38
C ASP A 119 18.93 -18.68 1.14
N ASP A 120 18.67 -17.58 1.84
CA ASP A 120 18.95 -17.49 3.29
C ASP A 120 17.72 -17.68 4.19
N CYS A 121 16.53 -17.50 3.64
CA CYS A 121 15.26 -17.54 4.34
C CYS A 121 14.94 -18.98 4.74
N GLY A 122 15.20 -19.31 6.00
CA GLY A 122 14.85 -20.62 6.54
C GLY A 122 15.98 -21.65 6.53
N LYS A 123 17.22 -21.28 6.15
CA LYS A 123 18.37 -22.20 6.25
C LYS A 123 18.62 -22.67 7.68
N GLU A 124 18.45 -21.80 8.67
CA GLU A 124 18.60 -22.14 10.10
C GLU A 124 17.28 -22.43 10.83
N THR A 125 16.12 -22.09 10.25
CA THR A 125 14.82 -22.20 10.95
C THR A 125 14.04 -23.41 10.50
N ARG A 126 13.74 -24.28 11.48
CA ARG A 126 12.91 -25.50 11.44
C ARG A 126 11.45 -25.25 11.02
N ILE A 127 11.20 -24.45 9.97
CA ILE A 127 9.86 -24.29 9.41
C ILE A 127 9.62 -25.50 8.51
N PRO A 128 8.69 -26.40 8.85
CA PRO A 128 8.41 -27.56 8.03
C PRO A 128 7.87 -27.09 6.68
N LYS A 129 8.58 -27.38 5.60
CA LYS A 129 8.04 -27.24 4.25
C LYS A 129 6.93 -28.27 4.09
N VAL A 130 5.75 -27.79 3.72
CA VAL A 130 4.58 -28.63 3.46
C VAL A 130 4.64 -29.17 2.03
N CYS A 131 4.05 -30.34 1.81
CA CYS A 131 3.88 -30.92 0.49
C CYS A 131 3.07 -29.99 -0.44
N GLU A 132 3.46 -29.87 -1.70
CA GLU A 132 2.74 -29.11 -2.74
C GLU A 132 1.27 -29.55 -2.88
N TYR A 133 0.99 -30.83 -2.60
CA TYR A 133 -0.37 -31.39 -2.61
C TYR A 133 -1.11 -31.23 -1.27
N HIS A 134 -0.65 -30.35 -0.37
CA HIS A 134 -1.27 -30.14 0.95
C HIS A 134 -2.72 -29.72 0.86
N GLU A 135 -3.05 -28.78 -0.03
CA GLU A 135 -4.44 -28.30 -0.23
C GLU A 135 -5.37 -29.39 -0.75
N ALA A 136 -4.82 -30.37 -1.46
CA ALA A 136 -5.58 -31.52 -1.91
C ALA A 136 -5.82 -32.57 -0.82
N GLY A 137 -5.08 -32.47 0.29
CA GLY A 137 -5.21 -33.36 1.46
C GLY A 137 -3.92 -34.09 1.87
N CYS A 138 -2.75 -33.79 1.27
CA CYS A 138 -1.50 -34.41 1.70
C CYS A 138 -0.99 -33.78 3.01
N GLY A 139 -0.98 -34.56 4.10
CA GLY A 139 -0.53 -34.10 5.41
C GLY A 139 0.99 -34.10 5.64
N TYR A 140 1.79 -34.39 4.62
CA TYR A 140 3.24 -34.52 4.77
C TYR A 140 3.92 -33.16 4.91
N ARG A 141 4.82 -33.05 5.90
CA ARG A 141 5.65 -31.88 6.16
C ARG A 141 7.06 -32.33 6.54
N SER A 142 8.08 -31.68 6.00
CA SER A 142 9.49 -31.98 6.29
C SER A 142 10.28 -30.68 6.45
N THR A 143 11.23 -30.68 7.37
CA THR A 143 12.22 -29.60 7.49
C THR A 143 13.40 -29.82 6.54
N ASP A 144 13.59 -31.05 6.05
CA ASP A 144 14.67 -31.44 5.15
C ASP A 144 14.19 -31.45 3.68
N PRO A 145 14.86 -30.69 2.77
CA PRO A 145 14.55 -30.68 1.35
C PRO A 145 14.68 -32.05 0.67
N GLU A 146 15.65 -32.87 1.07
CA GLU A 146 15.90 -34.18 0.45
C GLU A 146 14.80 -35.17 0.80
N GLY A 147 14.37 -35.20 2.07
CA GLY A 147 13.20 -35.97 2.52
C GLY A 147 11.90 -35.57 1.83
N LEU A 148 11.69 -34.27 1.58
CA LEU A 148 10.54 -33.80 0.81
C LEU A 148 10.61 -34.26 -0.65
N ALA A 149 11.78 -34.15 -1.28
CA ALA A 149 11.98 -34.60 -2.67
C ALA A 149 11.84 -36.14 -2.81
N ALA A 150 12.25 -36.91 -1.81
CA ALA A 150 12.02 -38.35 -1.76
C ALA A 150 10.51 -38.67 -1.65
N HIS A 151 9.78 -38.01 -0.73
CA HIS A 151 8.33 -38.16 -0.60
C HIS A 151 7.60 -37.91 -1.92
N MET A 152 7.95 -36.84 -2.63
CA MET A 152 7.33 -36.51 -3.92
C MET A 152 7.55 -37.59 -4.97
N ARG A 153 8.73 -38.22 -5.01
CA ARG A 153 9.04 -39.29 -5.96
C ARG A 153 8.38 -40.61 -5.61
N GLU A 154 8.31 -40.97 -4.33
CA GLU A 154 7.78 -42.27 -3.90
C GLU A 154 6.25 -42.29 -3.82
N LYS A 155 5.61 -41.15 -3.58
CA LYS A 155 4.16 -41.06 -3.35
C LYS A 155 3.37 -40.46 -4.51
N VAL A 156 3.95 -40.40 -5.72
CA VAL A 156 3.26 -39.90 -6.94
C VAL A 156 1.88 -40.54 -7.14
N ALA A 157 1.77 -41.86 -7.01
CA ALA A 157 0.50 -42.55 -7.20
C ALA A 157 -0.57 -42.12 -6.17
N TYR A 158 -0.15 -41.87 -4.93
CA TYR A 158 -1.02 -41.36 -3.88
C TYR A 158 -1.44 -39.91 -4.17
N HIS A 159 -0.54 -39.06 -4.64
CA HIS A 159 -0.87 -37.68 -5.04
C HIS A 159 -1.82 -37.65 -6.25
N LEU A 160 -1.67 -38.56 -7.22
CA LEU A 160 -2.58 -38.66 -8.37
C LEU A 160 -4.00 -39.07 -7.95
N ASP A 161 -4.15 -40.00 -7.01
CA ASP A 161 -5.47 -40.37 -6.48
C ASP A 161 -6.14 -39.21 -5.73
N LEU A 162 -5.34 -38.47 -4.95
CA LEU A 162 -5.79 -37.28 -4.24
C LEU A 162 -6.26 -36.19 -5.21
N MET A 163 -5.50 -35.95 -6.30
CA MET A 163 -5.89 -35.05 -7.39
C MET A 163 -7.18 -35.49 -8.08
N SER A 164 -7.30 -36.78 -8.40
CA SER A 164 -8.51 -37.34 -9.00
C SER A 164 -9.73 -37.10 -8.10
N SER A 165 -9.60 -37.41 -6.81
CA SER A 165 -10.67 -37.20 -5.82
C SER A 165 -11.06 -35.73 -5.69
N LEU A 166 -10.07 -34.82 -5.68
CA LEU A 166 -10.32 -33.38 -5.66
C LEU A 166 -11.10 -32.91 -6.89
N VAL A 167 -10.73 -33.37 -8.09
CA VAL A 167 -11.42 -33.05 -9.34
C VAL A 167 -12.88 -33.52 -9.32
N HIS A 168 -13.14 -34.73 -8.83
CA HIS A 168 -14.51 -35.24 -8.69
C HIS A 168 -15.33 -34.39 -7.72
N LYS A 169 -14.75 -34.00 -6.58
CA LYS A 169 -15.40 -33.12 -5.59
C LYS A 169 -15.70 -31.74 -6.17
N GLN A 170 -14.72 -31.12 -6.84
CA GLN A 170 -14.89 -29.82 -7.51
C GLN A 170 -15.97 -29.87 -8.60
N LYS A 171 -16.01 -30.93 -9.41
CA LYS A 171 -17.08 -31.14 -10.40
C LYS A 171 -18.46 -31.20 -9.75
N GLY A 172 -18.58 -31.84 -8.59
CA GLY A 172 -19.82 -31.87 -7.79
C GLY A 172 -20.21 -30.48 -7.30
N GLN A 173 -19.27 -29.74 -6.70
CA GLN A 173 -19.50 -28.38 -6.20
C GLN A 173 -19.90 -27.42 -7.32
N ILE A 174 -19.25 -27.49 -8.49
CA ILE A 174 -19.59 -26.67 -9.67
C ILE A 174 -21.03 -26.95 -10.11
N LYS A 175 -21.44 -28.23 -10.22
CA LYS A 175 -22.83 -28.58 -10.56
C LYS A 175 -23.83 -28.03 -9.54
N GLN A 176 -23.51 -28.11 -8.25
CA GLN A 176 -24.35 -27.55 -7.20
C GLN A 176 -24.47 -26.03 -7.30
N LEU A 177 -23.35 -25.34 -7.50
CA LEU A 177 -23.33 -23.88 -7.69
C LEU A 177 -24.11 -23.46 -8.94
N LEU A 178 -23.97 -24.19 -10.06
CA LEU A 178 -24.76 -23.93 -11.27
C LEU A 178 -26.26 -24.08 -11.02
N ASN A 179 -26.68 -25.10 -10.28
CA ASN A 179 -28.08 -25.27 -9.90
C ASN A 179 -28.57 -24.14 -8.99
N GLN A 180 -27.74 -23.68 -8.03
CA GLN A 180 -28.08 -22.56 -7.16
C GLN A 180 -28.23 -21.25 -7.94
N VAL A 181 -27.34 -20.98 -8.90
CA VAL A 181 -27.43 -19.82 -9.79
C VAL A 181 -28.69 -19.89 -10.65
N GLU A 182 -29.03 -21.07 -11.17
CA GLU A 182 -30.26 -21.25 -11.95
C GLU A 182 -31.51 -20.97 -11.09
N LEU A 183 -31.57 -21.47 -9.86
CA LEU A 183 -32.67 -21.19 -8.94
C LEU A 183 -32.72 -19.71 -8.54
N ALA A 184 -31.59 -19.07 -8.26
CA ALA A 184 -31.53 -17.64 -7.95
C ALA A 184 -31.97 -16.75 -9.13
N ASN A 185 -31.64 -17.15 -10.36
CA ASN A 185 -32.10 -16.46 -11.58
C ASN A 185 -33.61 -16.60 -11.84
N THR A 186 -34.31 -17.53 -11.16
CA THR A 186 -35.77 -17.69 -11.30
C THR A 186 -36.58 -16.87 -10.28
N SER A 187 -35.94 -16.28 -9.25
CA SER A 187 -36.68 -15.73 -8.10
C SER A 187 -36.90 -14.22 -8.08
N TYR A 188 -36.65 -13.47 -9.16
CA TYR A 188 -36.66 -11.99 -9.08
C TYR A 188 -37.34 -11.20 -10.20
N ASP A 189 -38.45 -11.66 -10.79
CA ASP A 189 -39.24 -10.70 -11.58
C ASP A 189 -40.74 -10.95 -11.76
N GLY A 190 -41.39 -11.79 -10.92
CA GLY A 190 -42.86 -11.91 -10.93
C GLY A 190 -43.50 -12.40 -12.25
N VAL A 191 -42.71 -12.68 -13.28
CA VAL A 191 -43.15 -13.25 -14.56
C VAL A 191 -42.83 -14.74 -14.54
N LEU A 192 -43.88 -15.57 -14.52
CA LEU A 192 -43.77 -17.02 -14.65
C LEU A 192 -43.31 -17.38 -16.06
N LEU A 193 -41.98 -17.39 -16.30
CA LEU A 193 -41.41 -17.98 -17.49
C LEU A 193 -41.36 -19.50 -17.32
N TRP A 194 -42.36 -20.21 -17.83
CA TRP A 194 -42.33 -21.67 -18.00
C TRP A 194 -41.29 -22.04 -19.06
N LYS A 195 -40.01 -21.99 -18.69
CA LYS A 195 -38.91 -22.36 -19.59
C LYS A 195 -38.90 -23.88 -19.73
N ILE A 196 -39.57 -24.40 -20.76
CA ILE A 196 -39.53 -25.82 -21.09
C ILE A 196 -38.08 -26.17 -21.47
N LYS A 197 -37.36 -26.79 -20.54
CA LYS A 197 -36.03 -27.35 -20.81
C LYS A 197 -36.16 -28.43 -21.89
N ASN A 198 -35.16 -28.52 -22.78
CA ASN A 198 -35.07 -29.56 -23.80
C ASN A 198 -36.24 -29.55 -24.81
N ILE A 199 -36.65 -28.35 -25.25
CA ILE A 199 -37.76 -28.16 -26.20
C ILE A 199 -37.53 -28.91 -27.53
N SER A 200 -36.30 -28.93 -28.04
CA SER A 200 -35.98 -29.63 -29.28
C SER A 200 -36.22 -31.14 -29.18
N THR A 201 -35.88 -31.73 -28.03
CA THR A 201 -36.07 -33.17 -27.76
C THR A 201 -37.55 -33.49 -27.56
N LYS A 202 -38.29 -32.67 -26.80
CA LYS A 202 -39.74 -32.82 -26.64
C LYS A 202 -40.52 -32.64 -27.94
N ILE A 203 -40.09 -31.73 -28.81
CA ILE A 203 -40.67 -31.57 -30.16
C ILE A 203 -40.43 -32.83 -30.99
N GLN A 204 -39.23 -33.42 -30.91
CA GLN A 204 -38.90 -34.65 -31.63
C GLN A 204 -39.74 -35.84 -31.12
N GLU A 205 -39.92 -35.97 -29.80
CA GLU A 205 -40.80 -36.98 -29.19
C GLU A 205 -42.27 -36.83 -29.62
N SER A 206 -42.77 -35.58 -29.71
CA SER A 206 -44.15 -35.31 -30.16
C SER A 206 -44.41 -35.68 -31.62
N LYS A 207 -43.38 -35.54 -32.48
CA LYS A 207 -43.47 -35.93 -33.90
C LYS A 207 -43.41 -37.44 -34.11
N SER A 208 -42.84 -38.18 -33.16
CA SER A 208 -42.78 -39.65 -33.19
C SER A 208 -43.94 -40.33 -32.46
N SER A 209 -44.75 -39.59 -31.70
CA SER A 209 -45.89 -40.13 -30.95
C SER A 209 -47.17 -40.01 -31.78
N GLU A 210 -47.57 -41.07 -32.47
CA GLU A 210 -48.91 -41.16 -33.07
C GLU A 210 -49.97 -41.35 -31.97
N GLY A 211 -50.84 -40.35 -31.79
CA GLY A 211 -52.15 -40.55 -31.17
C GLY A 211 -52.45 -39.67 -29.95
N LEU A 212 -53.25 -38.63 -30.18
CA LEU A 212 -54.55 -38.39 -29.53
C LEU A 212 -55.07 -37.02 -30.00
N GLU A 213 -55.77 -37.02 -31.14
CA GLU A 213 -56.60 -35.88 -31.52
C GLU A 213 -57.78 -35.81 -30.55
N LEU A 214 -57.88 -34.72 -29.78
CA LEU A 214 -59.09 -34.37 -29.06
C LEU A 214 -60.10 -33.86 -30.09
N SER A 215 -61.14 -34.66 -30.36
CA SER A 215 -62.30 -34.22 -31.14
C SER A 215 -63.02 -33.05 -30.45
N PRO A 216 -63.66 -32.15 -31.25
CA PRO A 216 -64.23 -30.90 -30.78
C PRO A 216 -65.39 -31.03 -29.79
#